data_AF-A0A2E4BW10-F1
#
_entry.id   AF-A0A2E4BW10-F1
#
_cell.length_a   1.000
_cell.length_b   1.000
_cell.length_c   1.000
_cell.angle_alpha   90.00
_cell.angle_beta   90.00
_cell.angle_gamma   90.00
#
_symmetry.space_group_name_H-M   'P 1'
#
loop_
_entity.id
_entity.type
_entity.pdbx_description
1 polymer ?
#
loop_
_entity_poly.entity_id
_entity_poly.type
_entity_poly.pdbx_seq_one_letter_code
_entity_poly.pdbx_strand_id
1 'polypeptide(L)'
;MPLYEYGCYNCDKISEKLVRLTKPASETTCDHCNSTDVVKLVSKVNFKVQTKAKYDDDFLGKALPAMRKKKETAQFFAEGPKGMSDDAKMSELGEKIGGQVDKMIERSLPKK
;
A
#
# COMPACT_ATOMS: atom_id res chain seq x y z
N MET A 1 -4.24 19.44 -21.30
CA MET A 1 -3.20 20.28 -20.69
C MET A 1 -3.28 20.03 -19.19
N PRO A 2 -2.31 19.32 -18.59
CA PRO A 2 -2.38 18.95 -17.19
C PRO A 2 -2.33 20.19 -16.29
N LEU A 3 -3.20 20.20 -15.28
CA LEU A 3 -3.20 21.16 -14.19
C LEU A 3 -2.34 20.59 -13.06
N TYR A 4 -1.38 21.37 -12.58
CA TYR A 4 -0.52 20.99 -11.47
C TYR A 4 -0.58 22.05 -10.37
N GLU A 5 -0.53 21.59 -9.13
CA GLU A 5 -0.40 22.41 -7.94
C GLU A 5 1.09 22.63 -7.63
N TYR A 6 1.45 23.86 -7.25
CA TYR A 6 2.80 24.24 -6.86
C TYR A 6 2.78 24.97 -5.52
N GLY A 7 3.60 24.51 -4.58
CA GLY A 7 3.85 25.19 -3.30
C GLY A 7 5.11 26.03 -3.38
N CYS A 8 5.05 27.28 -2.92
CA CYS A 8 6.19 28.18 -2.87
C CYS A 8 6.85 28.17 -1.48
N TYR A 9 8.18 28.03 -1.41
CA TYR A 9 8.91 28.07 -0.14
C TYR A 9 9.06 29.47 0.46
N ASN A 10 8.87 30.53 -0.35
CA ASN A 10 9.06 31.90 0.13
C ASN A 10 7.80 32.51 0.73
N CYS A 11 6.61 32.14 0.24
CA CYS A 11 5.35 32.72 0.71
C CYS A 11 4.35 31.68 1.22
N ASP A 12 4.72 30.40 1.21
CA ASP A 12 3.91 29.27 1.66
C ASP A 12 2.52 29.16 1.01
N LYS A 13 2.31 29.85 -0.12
CA LYS A 13 1.06 29.79 -0.87
C LYS A 13 1.12 28.72 -1.95
N ILE A 14 -0.04 28.12 -2.19
CA ILE A 14 -0.26 27.14 -3.26
C ILE A 14 -0.81 27.88 -4.48
N SER A 15 -0.27 27.57 -5.65
CA SER A 15 -0.73 28.10 -6.94
C SER A 15 -1.00 26.96 -7.91
N GLU A 16 -2.04 27.11 -8.73
CA GLU A 16 -2.43 26.12 -9.73
C GLU A 16 -1.99 26.60 -11.12
N LYS A 17 -1.22 25.77 -11.83
CA LYS A 17 -0.70 26.11 -13.17
C LYS A 17 -0.97 25.04 -14.20
N LEU A 18 -1.41 25.50 -15.36
CA LEU A 18 -1.56 24.70 -16.56
C LEU A 18 -0.21 24.60 -17.27
N VAL A 19 0.43 23.44 -17.17
CA VAL A 19 1.75 23.22 -17.78
C VAL A 19 1.61 22.50 -19.11
N ARG A 20 2.26 23.04 -20.14
CA ARG A 20 2.37 22.38 -21.45
C ARG A 20 3.41 21.27 -21.37
N LEU A 21 3.13 20.10 -21.92
CA LEU A 21 4.06 18.96 -21.92
C LEU A 21 5.43 19.29 -22.54
N THR A 22 5.48 20.26 -23.46
CA THR A 22 6.71 20.67 -24.15
C THR A 22 7.57 21.64 -23.34
N LYS A 23 7.07 22.18 -22.23
CA LYS A 23 7.83 23.11 -21.39
C LYS A 23 8.39 22.40 -20.15
N PRO A 24 9.66 22.62 -19.82
CA PRO A 24 10.24 22.06 -18.60
C PRO A 24 9.57 22.68 -17.37
N ALA A 25 9.26 21.87 -16.36
CA ALA A 25 8.60 22.31 -15.12
C ALA A 25 9.42 23.33 -14.31
N SER A 26 10.71 23.49 -14.63
CA SER A 26 11.63 24.45 -14.02
C SER A 26 11.35 25.92 -14.36
N GLU A 27 10.50 26.20 -15.36
CA GLU A 27 10.08 27.58 -15.71
C GLU A 27 8.92 28.10 -14.84
N THR A 28 8.48 27.32 -13.86
CA THR A 28 7.28 27.65 -13.09
C THR A 28 7.62 28.62 -11.96
N THR A 29 6.96 29.78 -11.93
CA THR A 29 7.09 30.78 -10.84
C THR A 29 5.86 30.78 -9.93
N CYS A 30 5.97 31.30 -8.71
CA CYS A 30 4.84 31.52 -7.83
C CYS A 30 4.02 32.75 -8.27
N ASP A 31 2.69 32.62 -8.38
CA ASP A 31 1.81 33.74 -8.79
C ASP A 31 1.62 34.82 -7.71
N HIS A 32 2.07 34.57 -6.48
CA HIS A 32 1.91 35.52 -5.37
C HIS A 32 3.14 36.36 -5.10
N CYS A 33 4.33 35.83 -5.34
CA CYS A 33 5.60 36.50 -5.00
C CYS A 33 6.62 36.46 -6.15
N ASN A 34 6.29 35.86 -7.29
CA ASN A 34 7.17 35.69 -8.45
C ASN A 34 8.49 34.94 -8.17
N SER A 35 8.60 34.26 -7.02
CA SER A 35 9.74 33.39 -6.74
C SER A 35 9.79 32.21 -7.70
N THR A 36 11.00 31.80 -8.07
CA THR A 36 11.28 30.55 -8.81
C THR A 36 11.39 29.34 -7.88
N ASP A 37 11.41 29.56 -6.56
CA ASP A 37 11.54 28.50 -5.56
C ASP A 37 10.18 27.85 -5.25
N VAL A 38 9.72 27.04 -6.20
CA VAL A 38 8.44 26.33 -6.13
C VAL A 38 8.65 24.83 -6.33
N VAL A 39 7.86 24.04 -5.61
CA VAL A 39 7.83 22.58 -5.72
C VAL A 39 6.46 22.12 -6.21
N LYS A 40 6.45 21.15 -7.12
CA LYS A 40 5.21 20.51 -7.57
C LYS A 40 4.61 19.70 -6.42
N LEU A 41 3.38 20.02 -6.06
CA LEU A 41 2.62 19.27 -5.07
C LEU A 41 1.92 18.09 -5.76
N VAL A 42 1.92 16.96 -5.07
CA VAL A 42 1.14 15.78 -5.45
C VAL A 42 -0.02 15.69 -4.47
N SER A 43 -1.23 15.70 -5.00
CA SER A 43 -2.45 15.63 -4.20
C SER A 43 -2.44 14.37 -3.34
N LYS A 44 -2.94 14.48 -2.09
CA LYS A 44 -3.09 13.33 -1.20
C LYS A 44 -4.12 12.38 -1.80
N VAL A 45 -3.65 11.29 -2.40
CA VAL A 45 -4.50 10.21 -2.91
C VAL A 45 -4.61 9.11 -1.86
N ASN A 46 -5.83 8.61 -1.65
CA ASN A 46 -6.06 7.40 -0.88
C ASN A 46 -5.81 6.20 -1.81
N PHE A 47 -4.64 5.58 -1.71
CA PHE A 47 -4.34 4.34 -2.42
C PHE A 47 -4.15 3.20 -1.43
N LYS A 48 -4.71 2.04 -1.75
CA LYS A 48 -4.48 0.81 -0.98
C LYS A 48 -3.30 0.08 -1.61
N VAL A 49 -2.17 0.06 -0.92
CA VAL A 49 -1.04 -0.78 -1.32
C VAL A 49 -1.44 -2.23 -1.02
N GLN A 50 -1.57 -3.05 -2.06
CA GLN A 50 -1.66 -4.49 -1.88
C GLN A 50 -0.25 -4.96 -1.48
N THR A 51 -0.08 -5.33 -0.23
CA THR A 51 1.11 -6.04 0.22
C THR A 51 1.17 -7.35 -0.56
N LYS A 52 2.31 -7.64 -1.20
CA LYS A 52 2.54 -8.98 -1.77
C LYS A 52 2.33 -10.00 -0.64
N ALA A 53 1.48 -10.99 -0.89
CA ALA A 53 1.31 -12.09 0.05
C ALA A 53 2.68 -12.71 0.35
N LYS A 54 2.94 -13.07 1.62
CA LYS A 54 4.20 -13.71 2.04
C LYS A 54 4.46 -15.05 1.33
N TYR A 55 3.43 -15.65 0.75
CA TYR A 55 3.47 -16.95 0.09
C TYR A 55 2.91 -16.84 -1.32
N ASP A 56 3.47 -17.60 -2.26
CA ASP A 56 2.99 -17.68 -3.64
C ASP A 56 1.58 -18.28 -3.72
N ASP A 57 0.81 -17.80 -4.70
CA ASP A 57 -0.56 -18.27 -4.97
C ASP A 57 -0.61 -19.79 -5.23
N ASP A 58 0.44 -20.35 -5.86
CA ASP A 58 0.56 -21.79 -6.11
C ASP A 58 0.71 -22.62 -4.82
N PHE A 59 1.47 -22.10 -3.85
CA PHE A 59 1.63 -22.74 -2.55
C PHE A 59 0.31 -22.67 -1.77
N LEU A 60 -0.30 -21.49 -1.82
CA LEU A 60 -1.57 -21.24 -1.16
C LEU A 60 -2.68 -22.14 -1.74
N GLY A 61 -2.83 -22.22 -3.06
CA GLY A 61 -3.81 -23.10 -3.71
C GLY A 61 -3.67 -24.58 -3.33
N LYS A 62 -2.44 -25.07 -3.16
CA LYS A 62 -2.18 -26.46 -2.72
C LYS A 62 -2.45 -26.68 -1.23
N ALA A 63 -2.24 -25.68 -0.39
CA ALA A 63 -2.49 -25.74 1.05
C ALA A 63 -3.99 -25.62 1.39
N LEU A 64 -4.79 -24.99 0.53
CA LEU A 64 -6.22 -24.74 0.71
C LEU A 64 -7.04 -25.98 1.12
N PRO A 65 -6.97 -27.13 0.40
CA PRO A 65 -7.74 -28.32 0.76
C PRO A 65 -7.31 -28.96 2.08
N ALA A 66 -6.03 -28.81 2.48
CA ALA A 66 -5.54 -29.31 3.75
C ALA A 66 -6.00 -28.42 4.92
N MET A 67 -6.04 -27.10 4.72
CA MET A 67 -6.52 -26.13 5.70
C MET A 67 -8.03 -26.21 5.92
N ARG A 68 -8.83 -26.49 4.88
CA ARG A 68 -10.29 -26.67 5.03
C ARG A 68 -10.68 -27.91 5.83
N LYS A 69 -9.80 -28.91 5.91
CA LYS A 69 -10.06 -30.17 6.66
C LYS A 69 -9.70 -30.08 8.14
N LYS A 70 -8.84 -29.14 8.54
CA LYS A 70 -8.49 -28.93 9.95
C LYS A 70 -9.58 -28.14 10.66
N LYS A 71 -10.04 -28.64 11.81
CA LYS A 71 -11.21 -28.15 12.55
C LYS A 71 -11.12 -26.67 12.93
N GLU A 72 -9.92 -26.20 13.29
CA GLU A 72 -9.67 -24.83 13.73
C GLU A 72 -9.64 -23.83 12.56
N THR A 73 -9.05 -24.21 11.43
CA THR A 73 -8.98 -23.35 10.23
C THR A 73 -10.28 -23.39 9.42
N ALA A 74 -11.04 -24.49 9.47
CA ALA A 74 -12.36 -24.60 8.86
C ALA A 74 -13.37 -23.59 9.43
N GLN A 75 -13.30 -23.32 10.75
CA GLN A 75 -14.13 -22.31 11.41
C GLN A 75 -13.82 -20.90 10.88
N PHE A 76 -12.55 -20.58 10.59
CA PHE A 76 -12.17 -19.28 10.03
C PHE A 76 -12.73 -19.04 8.61
N PHE A 77 -12.81 -20.09 7.79
CA PHE A 77 -13.44 -19.97 6.46
C PHE A 77 -14.98 -19.83 6.54
N ALA A 78 -15.60 -20.48 7.53
CA ALA A 78 -17.05 -20.44 7.74
C ALA A 78 -17.55 -19.16 8.45
N GLU A 79 -16.81 -18.65 9.44
CA GLU A 79 -17.19 -17.50 10.27
C GLU A 79 -16.53 -16.17 9.85
N GLY A 80 -15.60 -16.21 8.90
CA GLY A 80 -14.89 -15.01 8.42
C GLY A 80 -15.85 -13.90 7.93
N PRO A 81 -15.40 -12.64 7.91
CA PRO A 81 -16.24 -11.47 7.65
C PRO A 81 -17.06 -11.64 6.36
N LYS A 82 -18.39 -11.49 6.47
CA LYS A 82 -19.33 -11.60 5.36
C LYS A 82 -18.95 -10.57 4.28
N GLY A 83 -18.53 -11.05 3.11
CA GLY A 83 -18.17 -10.21 1.96
C GLY A 83 -16.72 -10.33 1.47
N MET A 84 -15.83 -11.05 2.19
CA MET A 84 -14.49 -11.36 1.68
C MET A 84 -14.50 -12.63 0.82
N SER A 85 -13.78 -12.59 -0.32
CA SER A 85 -13.53 -13.75 -1.17
C SER A 85 -12.71 -14.80 -0.43
N ASP A 86 -12.81 -16.06 -0.86
CA ASP A 86 -12.05 -17.17 -0.27
C ASP A 86 -10.53 -16.91 -0.32
N ASP A 87 -10.05 -16.24 -1.36
CA ASP A 87 -8.64 -15.85 -1.52
C ASP A 87 -8.20 -14.77 -0.52
N ALA A 88 -9.10 -13.83 -0.21
CA ALA A 88 -8.83 -12.79 0.77
C ALA A 88 -8.77 -13.35 2.19
N LYS A 89 -9.70 -14.27 2.53
CA LYS A 89 -9.67 -15.01 3.81
C LYS A 89 -8.42 -15.87 3.94
N MET A 90 -7.97 -16.44 2.83
CA MET A 90 -6.76 -17.24 2.80
C MET A 90 -5.51 -16.40 3.07
N SER A 91 -5.42 -15.24 2.42
CA SER A 91 -4.29 -14.33 2.59
C SER A 91 -4.17 -13.87 4.05
N GLU A 92 -5.29 -13.50 4.67
CA GLU A 92 -5.34 -13.10 6.08
C GLU A 92 -4.94 -14.24 7.03
N LEU A 93 -5.43 -15.47 6.78
CA LEU A 93 -5.05 -16.64 7.56
C LEU A 93 -3.56 -16.98 7.37
N GLY A 94 -3.04 -16.85 6.15
CA GLY A 94 -1.63 -17.05 5.82
C GLY A 94 -0.71 -16.07 6.55
N GLU A 95 -1.09 -14.80 6.64
CA GLU A 95 -0.36 -13.79 7.42
C GLU A 95 -0.37 -14.11 8.92
N LYS A 96 -1.51 -14.54 9.46
CA LYS A 96 -1.65 -14.91 10.88
C LYS A 96 -0.78 -16.12 11.25
N ILE A 97 -0.74 -17.13 10.38
CA ILE A 97 0.10 -18.33 10.56
C ILE A 97 1.58 -17.97 10.40
N GLY A 98 1.93 -17.20 9.37
CA GLY A 98 3.30 -16.73 9.15
C GLY A 98 3.83 -15.97 10.36
N GLY A 99 3.03 -15.06 10.94
CA GLY A 99 3.41 -14.34 12.15
C GLY A 99 3.57 -15.22 13.40
N GLN A 100 2.83 -16.33 13.51
CA GLN A 100 3.04 -17.30 14.59
C GLN A 100 4.34 -18.09 14.41
N VAL A 101 4.64 -18.50 13.18
CA VAL A 101 5.88 -19.21 12.84
C VAL A 101 7.10 -18.32 13.07
N ASP A 102 7.07 -17.07 12.59
CA ASP A 102 8.15 -16.09 12.80
C ASP A 102 8.44 -15.90 14.30
N LYS A 103 7.39 -15.73 15.13
CA LYS A 103 7.54 -15.62 16.59
C LYS A 103 8.09 -16.88 17.24
N MET A 104 7.79 -18.07 16.73
CA MET A 104 8.38 -19.32 17.23
C MET A 104 9.86 -19.40 16.86
N ILE A 105 10.21 -19.03 15.62
CA ILE A 105 11.59 -19.01 15.14
C ILE A 105 12.42 -18.04 15.99
N GLU A 106 11.95 -16.81 16.19
CA GLU A 106 12.60 -15.80 17.04
C GLU A 106 12.83 -16.26 18.48
N ARG A 107 11.89 -17.04 19.05
CA ARG A 107 12.04 -17.62 20.41
C ARG A 107 13.04 -18.76 20.46
N SER A 108 13.16 -19.52 19.37
CA SER A 108 14.05 -20.68 19.27
C SER A 108 15.50 -20.32 18.91
N LEU A 109 15.72 -19.15 18.32
CA LEU A 109 17.05 -18.66 18.02
C LEU A 109 17.73 -18.17 19.32
N PRO A 110 18.98 -18.59 19.60
CA PRO A 110 19.72 -18.05 20.73
C PRO A 110 19.93 -16.55 20.51
N LYS A 111 19.50 -15.74 21.48
CA LYS A 111 19.78 -14.31 21.47
C LYS A 111 21.30 -14.13 21.54
N LYS A 112 21.88 -13.52 20.50
CA LYS A 112 23.25 -13.02 20.53
C LYS A 112 23.38 -11.84 21.47
#